data_AF-A0A7S2NX24-F1
#
_entry.id   AF-A0A7S2NX24-F1
#
_cell.length_a   1.000
_cell.length_b   1.000
_cell.length_c   1.000
_cell.angle_alpha   90.00
_cell.angle_beta   90.00
_cell.angle_gamma   90.00
#
_symmetry.space_group_name_H-M   'P 1'
#
loop_
_entity.id
_entity.type
_entity.pdbx_description
1 polymer ?
#
loop_
_entity_poly.entity_id
_entity_poly.type
_entity_poly.pdbx_seq_one_letter_code
_entity_poly.pdbx_strand_id
1 'polypeptide(L)'
;APITKVQNCRKFGANVVVEGEHLLESRRVAAELEEEHDLLYINGYDDPGIIAGQGTVGIEMLNQVSDLDAIVVPIGGGGLVAGIALAAKTLNPRVQVVGVESSRCASWRAALDAGEPVPFDMKGRSTLADGLAVTTVGANAFRLARDLIDHVVSVSESSIALAVLRLLEEERSVVEG
;
A
#
# COMPACT_ATOMS: atom_id res chain seq x y z
N ALA A 1 9.17 -10.45 -9.25
CA ALA A 1 8.22 -9.42 -9.75
C ALA A 1 7.72 -9.77 -11.15
N PRO A 2 6.48 -9.39 -11.53
CA PRO A 2 5.98 -9.57 -12.90
C PRO A 2 6.88 -8.92 -13.96
N ILE A 3 7.05 -9.60 -15.11
CA ILE A 3 7.94 -9.15 -16.20
C ILE A 3 7.58 -7.75 -16.71
N THR A 4 6.28 -7.46 -16.80
CA THR A 4 5.79 -6.15 -17.26
C THR A 4 6.25 -5.01 -16.36
N LYS A 5 6.26 -5.20 -15.02
CA LYS A 5 6.74 -4.19 -14.05
C LYS A 5 8.24 -3.92 -14.27
N VAL A 6 9.06 -4.96 -14.42
CA VAL A 6 10.50 -4.86 -14.69
C VAL A 6 10.79 -4.14 -16.02
N GLN A 7 10.11 -4.52 -17.09
CA GLN A 7 10.30 -3.91 -18.40
C GLN A 7 9.91 -2.43 -18.42
N ASN A 8 8.83 -2.06 -17.74
CA ASN A 8 8.40 -0.67 -17.67
C ASN A 8 9.40 0.21 -16.91
N CYS A 9 9.96 -0.26 -15.79
CA CYS A 9 11.04 0.45 -15.10
C CYS A 9 12.24 0.70 -16.02
N ARG A 10 12.67 -0.31 -16.79
CA ARG A 10 13.77 -0.17 -17.77
C ARG A 10 13.43 0.83 -18.88
N LYS A 11 12.18 0.85 -19.36
CA LYS A 11 11.71 1.83 -20.36
C LYS A 11 11.76 3.26 -19.83
N PHE A 12 11.55 3.47 -18.54
CA PHE A 12 11.72 4.78 -17.90
C PHE A 12 13.17 5.15 -17.60
N GLY A 13 14.15 4.34 -18.04
CA GLY A 13 15.58 4.60 -17.87
C GLY A 13 16.16 4.11 -16.55
N ALA A 14 15.40 3.35 -15.74
CA ALA A 14 15.92 2.79 -14.50
C ALA A 14 16.91 1.64 -14.76
N ASN A 15 17.98 1.60 -13.98
CA ASN A 15 18.82 0.41 -13.86
C ASN A 15 18.09 -0.61 -12.95
N VAL A 16 17.61 -1.72 -13.52
CA VAL A 16 16.80 -2.69 -12.78
C VAL A 16 17.60 -3.96 -12.47
N VAL A 17 17.97 -4.09 -11.20
CA VAL A 17 18.54 -5.30 -10.59
C VAL A 17 17.39 -6.18 -10.09
N VAL A 18 17.37 -7.45 -10.52
CA VAL A 18 16.32 -8.42 -10.12
C VAL A 18 16.98 -9.55 -9.33
N GLU A 19 17.06 -9.36 -8.01
CA GLU A 19 17.66 -10.31 -7.08
C GLU A 19 16.76 -10.51 -5.85
N GLY A 20 16.81 -11.71 -5.27
CA GLY A 20 15.94 -12.17 -4.18
C GLY A 20 14.63 -12.80 -4.67
N GLU A 21 14.13 -13.78 -3.90
CA GLU A 21 12.88 -14.49 -4.18
C GLU A 21 11.64 -13.69 -3.73
N HIS A 22 11.82 -12.82 -2.74
CA HIS A 22 10.75 -11.99 -2.17
C HIS A 22 11.26 -10.63 -1.71
N LEU A 23 10.32 -9.70 -1.41
CA LEU A 23 10.63 -8.30 -1.12
C LEU A 23 11.69 -8.10 -0.02
N LEU A 24 11.68 -8.92 1.03
CA LEU A 24 12.69 -8.83 2.10
C LEU A 24 14.12 -9.14 1.62
N GLU A 25 14.29 -10.12 0.72
CA GLU A 25 15.60 -10.45 0.15
C GLU A 25 16.04 -9.37 -0.83
N SER A 26 15.14 -8.89 -1.69
CA SER A 26 15.44 -7.77 -2.58
C SER A 26 15.81 -6.50 -1.82
N ARG A 27 15.18 -6.26 -0.64
CA ARG A 27 15.54 -5.14 0.24
C ARG A 27 16.93 -5.30 0.85
N ARG A 28 17.34 -6.52 1.20
CA ARG A 28 18.70 -6.80 1.69
C ARG A 28 19.73 -6.47 0.60
N VAL A 29 19.50 -6.90 -0.64
CA VAL A 29 20.38 -6.57 -1.78
C VAL A 29 20.41 -5.06 -2.03
N ALA A 30 19.27 -4.38 -1.94
CA ALA A 30 19.21 -2.92 -2.07
C ALA A 30 20.05 -2.20 -1.00
N ALA A 31 20.10 -2.70 0.24
CA ALA A 31 20.93 -2.14 1.30
C ALA A 31 22.43 -2.36 1.05
N GLU A 32 22.83 -3.52 0.49
CA GLU A 32 24.22 -3.76 0.10
C GLU A 32 24.66 -2.79 -1.01
N LEU A 33 23.81 -2.57 -2.01
CA LEU A 33 24.07 -1.61 -3.09
C LEU A 33 24.09 -0.15 -2.61
N GLU A 34 23.28 0.18 -1.61
CA GLU A 34 23.29 1.50 -0.96
C GLU A 34 24.68 1.79 -0.38
N GLU A 35 25.22 0.86 0.40
CA GLU A 35 26.53 0.97 1.03
C GLU A 35 27.69 0.91 0.01
N GLU A 36 27.63 0.01 -0.97
CA GLU A 36 28.71 -0.18 -1.95
C GLU A 36 28.87 1.02 -2.89
N HIS A 37 27.76 1.66 -3.27
CA HIS A 37 27.73 2.68 -4.31
C HIS A 37 27.39 4.09 -3.81
N ASP A 38 27.30 4.30 -2.49
CA ASP A 38 26.94 5.60 -1.87
C ASP A 38 25.64 6.17 -2.45
N LEU A 39 24.60 5.32 -2.48
CA LEU A 39 23.28 5.68 -3.00
C LEU A 39 22.35 6.11 -1.86
N LEU A 40 21.27 6.83 -2.21
CA LEU A 40 20.19 7.12 -1.26
C LEU A 40 19.08 6.08 -1.40
N TYR A 41 18.76 5.37 -0.32
CA TYR A 41 17.61 4.48 -0.32
C TYR A 41 16.29 5.26 -0.23
N ILE A 42 15.46 5.13 -1.27
CA ILE A 42 14.09 5.67 -1.28
C ILE A 42 13.11 4.57 -0.85
N ASN A 43 12.57 4.70 0.36
CA ASN A 43 11.54 3.79 0.85
C ASN A 43 10.20 4.08 0.13
N GLY A 44 9.72 3.13 -0.66
CA GLY A 44 8.53 3.31 -1.49
C GLY A 44 7.19 3.52 -0.75
N TYR A 45 7.15 3.45 0.59
CA TYR A 45 5.91 3.68 1.34
C TYR A 45 6.06 4.29 2.74
N ASP A 46 7.18 4.08 3.45
CA ASP A 46 7.33 4.47 4.87
C ASP A 46 8.28 5.65 5.12
N ASP A 47 8.45 6.50 4.11
CA ASP A 47 9.14 7.78 4.24
C ASP A 47 8.11 8.93 4.43
N PRO A 48 8.34 9.91 5.32
CA PRO A 48 7.41 11.02 5.54
C PRO A 48 7.06 11.81 4.27
N GLY A 49 8.02 12.04 3.38
CA GLY A 49 7.80 12.72 2.11
C GLY A 49 6.94 11.90 1.15
N ILE A 50 7.17 10.58 1.12
CA ILE A 50 6.34 9.64 0.35
C ILE A 50 4.91 9.61 0.89
N ILE A 51 4.72 9.50 2.21
CA ILE A 51 3.39 9.49 2.85
C ILE A 51 2.65 10.81 2.60
N ALA A 52 3.32 11.95 2.78
CA ALA A 52 2.75 13.26 2.51
C ALA A 52 2.32 13.41 1.05
N GLY A 53 3.15 12.92 0.12
CA GLY A 53 2.83 12.86 -1.30
C GLY A 53 1.56 12.04 -1.57
N GLN A 54 1.40 10.88 -0.94
CA GLN A 54 0.17 10.07 -1.12
C GLN A 54 -1.09 10.77 -0.58
N GLY A 55 -0.94 11.63 0.43
CA GLY A 55 -2.04 12.38 1.01
C GLY A 55 -2.69 13.39 0.05
N THR A 56 -2.02 13.78 -1.04
CA THR A 56 -2.61 14.68 -2.04
C THR A 56 -3.86 14.08 -2.66
N VAL A 57 -3.92 12.75 -2.83
CA VAL A 57 -5.11 12.04 -3.32
C VAL A 57 -6.32 12.31 -2.43
N GLY A 58 -6.15 12.30 -1.11
CA GLY A 58 -7.23 12.59 -0.17
C GLY A 58 -7.72 14.04 -0.25
N ILE A 59 -6.80 14.98 -0.51
CA ILE A 59 -7.13 16.39 -0.74
C ILE A 59 -7.93 16.56 -2.03
N GLU A 60 -7.51 15.90 -3.10
CA GLU A 60 -8.20 15.91 -4.39
C GLU A 60 -9.62 15.34 -4.27
N MET A 61 -9.79 14.19 -3.62
CA MET A 61 -11.10 13.57 -3.38
C MET A 61 -12.08 14.52 -2.65
N LEU A 62 -11.62 15.17 -1.57
CA LEU A 62 -12.44 16.12 -0.80
C LEU A 62 -12.80 17.38 -1.60
N ASN A 63 -11.92 17.83 -2.49
CA ASN A 63 -12.21 18.98 -3.35
C ASN A 63 -13.18 18.63 -4.47
N GLN A 64 -13.13 17.40 -4.98
CA GLN A 64 -13.97 16.93 -6.09
C GLN A 64 -15.35 16.46 -5.64
N VAL A 65 -15.51 16.02 -4.40
CA VAL A 65 -16.78 15.50 -3.85
C VAL A 65 -17.15 16.24 -2.57
N SER A 66 -18.14 17.14 -2.67
CA SER A 66 -18.52 18.07 -1.58
C SER A 66 -19.14 17.41 -0.34
N ASP A 67 -19.77 16.25 -0.51
CA ASP A 67 -20.54 15.49 0.48
C ASP A 67 -19.96 14.08 0.69
N LEU A 68 -18.64 13.96 0.56
CA LEU A 68 -17.95 12.68 0.69
C LEU A 68 -18.15 12.08 2.10
N ASP A 69 -18.83 10.93 2.18
CA ASP A 69 -19.09 10.23 3.45
C ASP A 69 -17.93 9.33 3.87
N ALA A 70 -17.32 8.62 2.91
CA ALA A 70 -16.27 7.64 3.18
C ALA A 70 -15.26 7.51 2.04
N ILE A 71 -14.03 7.13 2.39
CA ILE A 71 -12.94 6.81 1.47
C ILE A 71 -12.49 5.38 1.75
N VAL A 72 -12.54 4.53 0.73
CA VAL A 72 -12.05 3.14 0.80
C VAL A 72 -10.65 3.09 0.19
N VAL A 73 -9.65 2.66 0.96
CA VAL A 73 -8.24 2.73 0.57
C VAL A 73 -7.56 1.37 0.73
N PRO A 74 -6.87 0.86 -0.31
CA PRO A 74 -6.08 -0.36 -0.18
C PRO A 74 -4.88 -0.17 0.75
N ILE A 75 -4.54 -1.21 1.51
CA ILE A 75 -3.42 -1.24 2.44
C ILE A 75 -2.43 -2.32 2.01
N GLY A 76 -1.21 -1.89 1.71
CA GLY A 76 0.00 -2.71 1.69
C GLY A 76 0.95 -2.26 2.80
N GLY A 77 2.02 -1.54 2.44
CA GLY A 77 2.93 -0.95 3.44
C GLY A 77 2.34 0.21 4.26
N GLY A 78 1.14 0.68 3.91
CA GLY A 78 0.38 1.67 4.69
C GLY A 78 0.57 3.14 4.30
N GLY A 79 1.52 3.47 3.42
CA GLY A 79 1.82 4.87 3.07
C GLY A 79 0.64 5.62 2.45
N LEU A 80 -0.09 4.98 1.53
CA LEU A 80 -1.27 5.57 0.87
C LEU A 80 -2.40 5.85 1.87
N VAL A 81 -2.83 4.84 2.62
CA VAL A 81 -3.89 5.01 3.62
C VAL A 81 -3.49 6.01 4.70
N ALA A 82 -2.22 6.05 5.11
CA ALA A 82 -1.77 6.99 6.12
C ALA A 82 -1.82 8.44 5.66
N GLY A 83 -1.35 8.71 4.43
CA GLY A 83 -1.44 10.03 3.82
C GLY A 83 -2.88 10.49 3.64
N ILE A 84 -3.73 9.63 3.06
CA ILE A 84 -5.15 9.93 2.85
C ILE A 84 -5.87 10.14 4.18
N ALA A 85 -5.65 9.29 5.18
CA ALA A 85 -6.29 9.40 6.49
C ALA A 85 -5.93 10.72 7.18
N LEU A 86 -4.64 11.10 7.14
CA LEU A 86 -4.20 12.38 7.69
C LEU A 86 -4.90 13.57 6.99
N ALA A 87 -4.91 13.58 5.65
CA ALA A 87 -5.56 14.64 4.88
C ALA A 87 -7.07 14.71 5.18
N ALA A 88 -7.76 13.55 5.11
CA ALA A 88 -9.19 13.45 5.33
C ALA A 88 -9.58 13.91 6.74
N LYS A 89 -8.94 13.39 7.78
CA LYS A 89 -9.27 13.71 9.17
C LYS A 89 -8.91 15.15 9.55
N THR A 90 -7.91 15.74 8.91
CA THR A 90 -7.55 17.16 9.13
C THR A 90 -8.56 18.11 8.50
N LEU A 91 -9.00 17.83 7.27
CA LEU A 91 -9.86 18.73 6.50
C LEU A 91 -11.35 18.53 6.81
N ASN A 92 -11.79 17.29 6.98
CA ASN A 92 -13.16 16.96 7.35
C ASN A 92 -13.19 15.67 8.19
N PRO A 93 -13.11 15.76 9.53
CA PRO A 93 -13.03 14.59 10.41
C PRO A 93 -14.26 13.67 10.37
N ARG A 94 -15.37 14.12 9.76
CA ARG A 94 -16.58 13.31 9.59
C ARG A 94 -16.45 12.25 8.50
N VAL A 95 -15.55 12.43 7.53
CA VAL A 95 -15.32 11.45 6.47
C VAL A 95 -14.72 10.18 7.08
N GLN A 96 -15.34 9.04 6.81
CA GLN A 96 -14.83 7.76 7.25
C GLN A 96 -13.68 7.30 6.34
N VAL A 97 -12.64 6.72 6.92
CA VAL A 97 -11.54 6.10 6.20
C VAL A 97 -11.58 4.60 6.48
N VAL A 98 -11.80 3.83 5.41
CA VAL A 98 -11.91 2.37 5.46
C VAL A 98 -10.70 1.78 4.75
N GLY A 99 -9.78 1.23 5.54
CA GLY A 99 -8.65 0.47 5.05
C GLY A 99 -9.05 -0.92 4.58
N VAL A 100 -8.53 -1.36 3.43
CA VAL A 100 -8.81 -2.69 2.88
C VAL A 100 -7.51 -3.42 2.59
N GLU A 101 -7.35 -4.62 3.11
CA GLU A 101 -6.17 -5.47 2.89
C GLU A 101 -6.58 -6.87 2.42
N SER A 102 -5.67 -7.61 1.78
CA SER A 102 -5.94 -9.02 1.51
C SER A 102 -5.88 -9.83 2.81
N SER A 103 -6.86 -10.71 3.02
CA SER A 103 -6.83 -11.75 4.06
C SER A 103 -5.60 -12.68 3.97
N ARG A 104 -4.92 -12.73 2.83
CA ARG A 104 -3.66 -13.47 2.65
C ARG A 104 -2.42 -12.66 3.04
N CYS A 105 -2.54 -11.36 3.25
CA CYS A 105 -1.49 -10.45 3.70
C CYS A 105 -2.08 -9.35 4.59
N ALA A 106 -2.60 -9.74 5.76
CA ALA A 106 -3.32 -8.84 6.67
C ALA A 106 -2.35 -8.15 7.66
N SER A 107 -1.31 -7.51 7.15
CA SER A 107 -0.20 -6.99 7.96
C SER A 107 -0.59 -5.77 8.80
N TRP A 108 -1.57 -4.97 8.36
CA TRP A 108 -2.06 -3.85 9.15
C TRP A 108 -2.92 -4.33 10.31
N ARG A 109 -3.80 -5.31 10.07
CA ARG A 109 -4.57 -5.92 11.16
C ARG A 109 -3.67 -6.57 12.21
N ALA A 110 -2.64 -7.29 11.79
CA ALA A 110 -1.66 -7.86 12.71
C ALA A 110 -0.96 -6.78 13.56
N ALA A 111 -0.61 -5.64 12.95
CA ALA A 111 -0.02 -4.53 13.67
C ALA A 111 -1.00 -3.87 14.66
N LEU A 112 -2.29 -3.75 14.31
CA LEU A 112 -3.33 -3.27 15.23
C LEU A 112 -3.48 -4.20 16.44
N ASP A 113 -3.55 -5.51 16.21
CA ASP A 113 -3.73 -6.50 17.27
C ASP A 113 -2.49 -6.55 18.21
N ALA A 114 -1.28 -6.32 17.68
CA ALA A 114 -0.04 -6.24 18.47
C ALA A 114 0.22 -4.86 19.09
N GLY A 115 -0.41 -3.79 18.57
CA GLY A 115 -0.14 -2.41 18.96
C GLY A 115 1.11 -1.78 18.32
N GLU A 116 1.84 -2.53 17.51
CA GLU A 116 3.06 -2.12 16.81
C GLU A 116 3.26 -2.91 15.49
N PRO A 117 4.04 -2.40 14.53
CA PRO A 117 4.35 -3.13 13.30
C PRO A 117 5.02 -4.48 13.58
N VAL A 118 4.39 -5.56 13.14
CA VAL A 118 4.90 -6.93 13.28
C VAL A 118 4.86 -7.66 11.94
N PRO A 119 5.76 -8.63 11.70
CA PRO A 119 5.74 -9.42 10.49
C PRO A 119 4.52 -10.36 10.45
N PHE A 120 3.80 -10.30 9.33
CA PHE A 120 2.72 -11.21 8.98
C PHE A 120 3.26 -12.42 8.22
N ASP A 121 2.88 -13.62 8.65
CA ASP A 121 3.30 -14.86 7.99
C ASP A 121 2.47 -15.14 6.73
N MET A 122 3.11 -14.97 5.58
CA MET A 122 2.54 -15.28 4.26
C MET A 122 2.88 -16.68 3.75
N LYS A 123 3.56 -17.55 4.52
CA LYS A 123 4.07 -18.83 4.02
C LYS A 123 3.01 -19.63 3.25
N GLY A 124 3.32 -19.93 1.98
CA GLY A 124 2.47 -20.69 1.07
C GLY A 124 1.26 -19.94 0.52
N ARG A 125 1.15 -18.61 0.74
CA ARG A 125 0.02 -17.79 0.31
C ARG A 125 0.47 -16.79 -0.76
N SER A 126 0.02 -16.98 -1.99
CA SER A 126 0.05 -15.94 -3.01
C SER A 126 -1.23 -15.11 -2.95
N THR A 127 -1.18 -13.85 -3.36
CA THR A 127 -2.36 -12.99 -3.49
C THR A 127 -2.40 -12.36 -4.88
N LEU A 128 -3.60 -12.11 -5.39
CA LEU A 128 -3.87 -11.31 -6.58
C LEU A 128 -3.42 -9.86 -6.37
N ALA A 129 -3.43 -9.38 -5.12
CA ALA A 129 -2.96 -8.05 -4.73
C ALA A 129 -1.44 -8.02 -4.51
N ASP A 130 -0.66 -8.34 -5.56
CA ASP A 130 0.81 -8.49 -5.46
C ASP A 130 1.51 -7.20 -5.03
N GLY A 131 1.00 -6.04 -5.44
CA GLY A 131 1.49 -4.72 -5.02
C GLY A 131 1.28 -4.41 -3.55
N LEU A 132 0.34 -5.11 -2.89
CA LEU A 132 0.00 -4.92 -1.48
C LEU A 132 0.58 -6.00 -0.56
N ALA A 133 1.31 -6.98 -1.11
CA ALA A 133 1.89 -8.11 -0.38
C ALA A 133 3.11 -7.72 0.49
N VAL A 134 2.90 -6.79 1.43
CA VAL A 134 3.91 -6.28 2.35
C VAL A 134 3.73 -6.94 3.72
N THR A 135 4.70 -7.75 4.13
CA THR A 135 4.60 -8.55 5.36
C THR A 135 4.66 -7.73 6.64
N THR A 136 5.29 -6.55 6.63
CA THR A 136 5.38 -5.67 7.80
C THR A 136 5.03 -4.25 7.37
N VAL A 137 3.99 -3.66 7.97
CA VAL A 137 3.60 -2.28 7.66
C VAL A 137 4.68 -1.28 8.06
N GLY A 138 4.66 -0.11 7.42
CA GLY A 138 5.55 0.99 7.75
C GLY A 138 5.35 1.49 9.19
N ALA A 139 6.44 1.75 9.90
CA ALA A 139 6.41 2.23 11.27
C ALA A 139 5.95 3.69 11.36
N ASN A 140 6.30 4.52 10.38
CA ASN A 140 5.82 5.90 10.31
C ASN A 140 4.34 5.93 9.90
N ALA A 141 3.98 5.16 8.87
CA ALA A 141 2.60 5.04 8.41
C ALA A 141 1.66 4.55 9.54
N PHE A 142 2.05 3.49 10.25
CA PHE A 142 1.25 2.93 11.34
C PHE A 142 1.10 3.92 12.50
N ARG A 143 2.21 4.51 12.98
CA ARG A 143 2.18 5.49 14.07
C ARG A 143 1.31 6.70 13.74
N LEU A 144 1.34 7.15 12.48
CA LEU A 144 0.59 8.30 12.02
C LEU A 144 -0.91 8.03 11.96
N ALA A 145 -1.31 6.87 11.42
CA ALA A 145 -2.67 6.68 10.94
C ALA A 145 -3.50 5.62 11.66
N ARG A 146 -2.91 4.81 12.57
CA ARG A 146 -3.67 3.77 13.28
C ARG A 146 -4.92 4.30 13.99
N ASP A 147 -4.86 5.53 14.50
CA ASP A 147 -5.96 6.18 15.24
C ASP A 147 -6.81 7.10 14.33
N LEU A 148 -6.45 7.21 13.04
CA LEU A 148 -7.16 8.02 12.04
C LEU A 148 -8.02 7.19 11.08
N ILE A 149 -7.75 5.89 10.99
CA ILE A 149 -8.51 4.94 10.16
C ILE A 149 -9.67 4.40 10.99
N ASP A 150 -10.90 4.60 10.54
CA ASP A 150 -12.10 4.21 11.28
C ASP A 150 -12.31 2.69 11.25
N HIS A 151 -12.05 2.06 10.10
CA HIS A 151 -12.27 0.63 9.90
C HIS A 151 -11.16 0.00 9.06
N VAL A 152 -10.81 -1.24 9.37
CA VAL A 152 -9.93 -2.07 8.54
C VAL A 152 -10.64 -3.38 8.24
N VAL A 153 -10.74 -3.70 6.95
CA VAL A 153 -11.43 -4.89 6.44
C VAL A 153 -10.46 -5.75 5.65
N SER A 154 -10.33 -7.02 6.02
CA SER A 154 -9.55 -7.99 5.25
C SER A 154 -10.48 -8.74 4.26
N VAL A 155 -10.13 -8.75 2.98
CA VAL A 155 -10.96 -9.34 1.91
C VAL A 155 -10.38 -10.64 1.35
N SER A 156 -11.25 -11.51 0.83
CA SER A 156 -10.85 -12.76 0.20
C SER A 156 -10.31 -12.54 -1.22
N GLU A 157 -9.50 -13.46 -1.72
CA GLU A 157 -9.05 -13.45 -3.12
C GLU A 157 -10.21 -13.53 -4.11
N SER A 158 -11.29 -14.26 -3.76
CA SER A 158 -12.50 -14.28 -4.58
C SER A 158 -13.20 -12.92 -4.64
N SER A 159 -13.15 -12.14 -3.54
CA SER A 159 -13.67 -10.77 -3.52
C SER A 159 -12.83 -9.84 -4.38
N ILE A 160 -11.50 -9.96 -4.33
CA ILE A 160 -10.57 -9.21 -5.17
C ILE A 160 -10.83 -9.53 -6.65
N ALA A 161 -10.85 -10.80 -7.02
CA ALA A 161 -11.11 -11.24 -8.40
C ALA A 161 -12.47 -10.74 -8.91
N LEU A 162 -13.51 -10.79 -8.06
CA LEU A 162 -14.82 -10.27 -8.41
C LEU A 162 -14.82 -8.76 -8.59
N ALA A 163 -14.10 -8.00 -7.75
CA ALA A 163 -13.98 -6.55 -7.88
C ALA A 163 -13.30 -6.16 -9.19
N VAL A 164 -12.21 -6.83 -9.55
CA VAL A 164 -11.52 -6.64 -10.85
C VAL A 164 -12.48 -6.91 -12.02
N LEU A 165 -13.23 -8.00 -11.96
CA LEU A 165 -14.24 -8.32 -12.99
C LEU A 165 -15.33 -7.24 -13.08
N ARG A 166 -15.85 -6.78 -11.94
CA ARG A 166 -16.90 -5.74 -11.89
C ARG A 166 -16.43 -4.41 -12.45
N LEU A 167 -15.21 -3.99 -12.13
CA LEU A 167 -14.64 -2.76 -12.69
C LEU A 167 -14.46 -2.84 -14.21
N LEU A 168 -14.16 -4.03 -14.74
CA LEU A 168 -14.12 -4.25 -16.18
C LEU A 168 -15.52 -4.26 -16.82
N GLU A 169 -16.50 -4.90 -16.18
CA GLU A 169 -17.86 -5.05 -16.71
C GLU A 169 -18.67 -3.75 -16.67
N GLU A 170 -18.60 -3.03 -15.55
CA GLU A 170 -19.43 -1.85 -15.29
C GLU A 170 -18.69 -0.55 -15.70
N GLU A 171 -17.43 -0.40 -15.28
CA GLU A 171 -16.64 0.84 -15.48
C GLU A 171 -15.73 0.78 -16.72
N ARG A 172 -15.73 -0.35 -17.44
CA ARG A 172 -14.85 -0.59 -18.61
C ARG A 172 -13.38 -0.30 -18.34
N SER A 173 -12.97 -0.50 -17.08
CA SER A 173 -11.64 -0.16 -16.59
C SER A 173 -10.87 -1.42 -16.25
N VAL A 174 -9.64 -1.51 -16.75
CA VAL A 174 -8.71 -2.59 -16.40
C VAL A 174 -7.92 -2.16 -15.18
N VAL A 175 -8.06 -2.91 -14.09
CA VAL A 175 -7.34 -2.68 -12.83
C VAL A 175 -6.50 -3.90 -12.44
N GLU A 176 -5.44 -3.69 -11.68
CA GLU A 176 -4.75 -4.78 -11.00
C GLU A 176 -5.50 -5.25 -9.74
N GLY A 177 -5.08 -6.39 -9.20
CA GLY A 177 -5.70 -7.01 -8.01
C GLY A 177 -5.34 -6.33 -6.71
#